data_AF-A0A7U4RQH2-F1
#
_entry.id   AF-A0A7U4RQH2-F1
#
_cell.length_a   1.000
_cell.length_b   1.000
_cell.length_c   1.000
_cell.angle_alpha   90.00
_cell.angle_beta   90.00
_cell.angle_gamma   90.00
#
_symmetry.space_group_name_H-M   'P 1'
#
loop_
_entity.id
_entity.type
_entity.pdbx_description
1 polymer ?
#
loop_
_entity_poly.entity_id
_entity_poly.type
_entity_poly.pdbx_seq_one_letter_code
_entity_poly.pdbx_strand_id
1 'polypeptide(L)'
;MLQFDNSNNGSCFANAFVIILLPLLFLLGLVLGYIGIIPFKVEIHTLIIIAFIFVVFVAFVRHNANYAACHMRGSFRRMEDQLQHELRANALTIMGKTKSTLHVKDFMTEYYKDIRNDNFARVAPSVFPMLGILGTFIAIAISMPDFTVKDLESLDQEISILLSGIGTAFYASIYGIALSLIWTYFEKRGNSKVDKNLHDLEKLYDARVWKKAELIKHEHMQSELKDQEIVKTLKETFNMDFIRELNEQYLKNFTTIMNETSQSFNELTQQMHNASVELRTTLDKVQDRRESVNAVSTIKENIEGFNENARNLQRTLERFDGTVDHTFDKIDGEVGQIVDQLGSFAKLLSEQNQLILKNLDAINEGRK
;
A
#
# COMPACT_ATOMS: atom_id res chain seq x y z
N MET A 1 -12.61 31.87 20.94
CA MET A 1 -13.99 31.50 20.58
C MET A 1 -14.28 32.06 19.21
N LEU A 2 -14.32 31.21 18.19
CA LEU A 2 -14.87 31.61 16.89
C LEU A 2 -16.39 31.67 17.05
N GLN A 3 -16.96 32.87 17.01
CA GLN A 3 -18.42 33.04 16.94
C GLN A 3 -18.87 32.58 15.55
N PHE A 4 -19.13 31.29 15.41
CA PHE A 4 -19.98 30.79 14.33
C PHE A 4 -21.42 30.99 14.78
N ASP A 5 -21.98 32.07 14.27
CA ASP A 5 -23.33 32.50 14.53
C ASP A 5 -24.31 31.33 14.31
N ASN A 6 -25.23 31.16 15.25
CA ASN A 6 -26.18 30.07 15.33
C ASN A 6 -27.28 30.27 14.28
N SER A 7 -26.93 30.33 12.99
CA SER A 7 -27.89 30.60 11.92
C SER A 7 -28.48 29.29 11.40
N ASN A 8 -29.76 29.10 11.72
CA ASN A 8 -30.73 28.15 11.18
C ASN A 8 -30.35 27.51 9.83
N ASN A 9 -30.63 26.20 9.72
CA ASN A 9 -30.64 25.38 8.50
C ASN A 9 -31.39 25.99 7.28
N GLY A 10 -32.12 27.11 7.44
CA GLY A 10 -32.81 27.82 6.35
C GLY A 10 -31.95 28.76 5.49
N SER A 11 -30.67 28.99 5.81
CA SER A 11 -29.86 30.06 5.19
C SER A 11 -29.08 29.67 3.92
N CYS A 12 -28.92 28.38 3.61
CA CYS A 12 -28.16 27.95 2.42
C CYS A 12 -28.94 28.06 1.12
N PHE A 13 -30.26 27.88 1.18
CA PHE A 13 -31.14 28.23 0.07
C PHE A 13 -31.06 29.73 -0.24
N ALA A 14 -30.97 30.60 0.78
CA ALA A 14 -30.84 32.04 0.58
C ALA A 14 -29.55 32.44 -0.15
N ASN A 15 -28.42 31.77 0.11
CA ASN A 15 -27.16 32.02 -0.61
C ASN A 15 -27.16 31.45 -2.05
N ALA A 16 -27.82 30.32 -2.29
CA ALA A 16 -28.08 29.81 -3.65
C ALA A 16 -29.05 30.71 -4.41
N PHE A 17 -30.04 31.29 -3.71
CA PHE A 17 -31.01 32.22 -4.25
C PHE A 17 -30.33 33.47 -4.80
N VAL A 18 -29.27 33.99 -4.16
CA VAL A 18 -28.51 35.13 -4.71
C VAL A 18 -27.88 34.81 -6.07
N ILE A 19 -27.42 33.57 -6.29
CA ILE A 19 -26.82 33.13 -7.56
C ILE A 19 -27.90 33.05 -8.66
N ILE A 20 -29.11 32.62 -8.30
CA ILE A 20 -30.24 32.43 -9.21
C ILE A 20 -30.97 33.75 -9.49
N LEU A 21 -31.02 34.67 -8.52
CA LEU A 21 -31.81 35.90 -8.56
C LEU A 21 -31.45 36.79 -9.73
N LEU A 22 -30.14 37.03 -9.96
CA LEU A 22 -29.71 37.94 -11.02
C LEU A 22 -30.03 37.39 -12.43
N PRO A 23 -29.74 36.11 -12.74
CA PRO A 23 -30.24 35.45 -13.94
C PRO A 23 -31.77 35.46 -14.10
N LEU A 24 -32.50 35.21 -13.00
CA LEU A 24 -33.95 35.19 -13.00
C LEU A 24 -34.54 36.58 -13.32
N LEU A 25 -33.98 37.64 -12.72
CA LEU A 25 -34.40 39.02 -13.02
C LEU A 25 -34.16 39.39 -14.47
N PHE A 26 -33.06 38.93 -15.07
CA PHE A 26 -32.81 39.12 -16.49
C PHE A 26 -33.86 38.40 -17.35
N LEU A 27 -34.17 37.13 -17.05
CA LEU A 27 -35.22 36.37 -17.72
C LEU A 27 -36.60 37.06 -17.59
N LEU A 28 -36.96 37.51 -16.38
CA LEU A 28 -38.21 38.23 -16.13
C LEU A 28 -38.27 39.55 -16.92
N GLY A 29 -37.14 40.26 -17.01
CA GLY A 29 -37.02 41.44 -17.88
C GLY A 29 -37.42 41.10 -19.32
N LEU A 30 -36.85 40.03 -19.89
CA LEU A 30 -37.17 39.59 -21.26
C LEU A 30 -38.65 39.19 -21.43
N VAL A 31 -39.24 38.55 -20.44
CA VAL A 31 -40.69 38.25 -20.42
C VAL A 31 -41.52 39.54 -20.46
N LEU A 32 -41.14 40.57 -19.68
CA LEU A 32 -41.82 41.87 -19.70
C LEU A 32 -41.66 42.60 -21.04
N GLY A 33 -40.50 42.44 -21.71
CA GLY A 33 -40.29 42.93 -23.07
C GLY A 33 -41.17 42.22 -24.10
N TYR A 34 -41.31 40.89 -23.98
CA TYR A 34 -42.22 40.09 -24.83
C TYR A 34 -43.70 40.51 -24.67
N ILE A 35 -44.14 40.82 -23.44
CA ILE A 35 -45.51 41.29 -23.15
C ILE A 35 -45.71 42.76 -23.57
N GLY A 36 -44.65 43.48 -23.95
CA GLY A 36 -44.73 44.87 -24.42
C GLY A 36 -44.77 45.91 -23.30
N ILE A 37 -44.42 45.53 -22.06
CA ILE A 37 -44.35 46.46 -20.92
C ILE A 37 -43.08 47.32 -21.00
N ILE A 38 -41.98 46.75 -21.52
CA ILE A 38 -40.69 47.43 -21.69
C ILE A 38 -40.45 47.65 -23.19
N PRO A 39 -39.92 48.81 -23.63
CA PRO A 39 -39.76 49.14 -25.05
C PRO A 39 -38.56 48.43 -25.72
N PHE A 40 -38.45 47.11 -25.58
CA PHE A 40 -37.54 46.28 -26.36
C PHE A 40 -38.29 45.05 -26.91
N LYS A 41 -38.09 44.75 -28.20
CA LYS A 41 -38.72 43.60 -28.85
C LYS A 41 -38.00 42.31 -28.46
N VAL A 42 -38.77 41.24 -28.22
CA VAL A 42 -38.25 39.89 -27.96
C VAL A 42 -39.10 38.89 -28.73
N GLU A 43 -38.46 37.97 -29.45
CA GLU A 43 -39.15 36.87 -30.10
C GLU A 43 -39.39 35.70 -29.13
N ILE A 44 -40.50 34.97 -29.35
CA ILE A 44 -40.88 33.86 -28.48
C ILE A 44 -39.83 32.73 -28.47
N HIS A 45 -39.21 32.45 -29.62
CA HIS A 45 -38.19 31.41 -29.75
C HIS A 45 -36.95 31.75 -28.92
N THR A 46 -36.52 33.01 -28.92
CA THR A 46 -35.44 33.51 -28.06
C THR A 46 -35.77 33.32 -26.59
N LEU A 47 -37.00 33.63 -26.18
CA LEU A 47 -37.43 33.51 -24.79
C LEU A 47 -37.43 32.04 -24.32
N ILE A 48 -37.88 31.11 -25.16
CA ILE A 48 -37.84 29.67 -24.89
C ILE A 48 -36.39 29.18 -24.73
N ILE A 49 -35.49 29.61 -25.63
CA ILE A 49 -34.07 29.24 -25.58
C ILE A 49 -33.41 29.74 -24.30
N ILE A 50 -33.64 31.00 -23.92
CA ILE A 50 -33.07 31.59 -22.70
C ILE A 50 -33.66 30.92 -21.45
N ALA A 51 -34.96 30.60 -21.45
CA ALA A 51 -35.59 29.84 -20.37
C ALA A 51 -34.96 28.43 -20.22
N PHE A 52 -34.69 27.75 -21.34
CA PHE A 52 -33.98 26.47 -21.34
C PHE A 52 -32.57 26.60 -20.75
N ILE A 53 -31.79 27.60 -21.19
CA ILE A 53 -30.46 27.87 -20.63
C ILE A 53 -30.53 28.15 -19.12
N PHE A 54 -31.54 28.88 -18.66
CA PHE A 54 -31.77 29.13 -17.24
C PHE A 54 -32.06 27.85 -16.44
N VAL A 55 -32.89 26.94 -16.97
CA VAL A 55 -33.15 25.65 -16.31
C VAL A 55 -31.86 24.83 -16.18
N VAL A 56 -31.04 24.78 -17.23
CA VAL A 56 -29.73 24.13 -17.19
C VAL A 56 -28.84 24.81 -16.14
N PHE A 57 -28.80 26.14 -16.08
CA PHE A 57 -28.04 26.88 -15.08
C PHE A 57 -28.47 26.51 -13.64
N VAL A 58 -29.77 26.48 -13.35
CA VAL A 58 -30.30 26.10 -12.03
C VAL A 58 -29.85 24.67 -11.65
N ALA A 59 -29.83 23.74 -12.60
CA ALA A 59 -29.34 22.38 -12.35
C ALA A 59 -27.84 22.34 -11.97
N PHE A 60 -27.04 23.29 -12.44
CA PHE A 60 -25.62 23.44 -12.10
C PHE A 60 -25.40 24.13 -10.75
N VAL A 61 -26.29 25.01 -10.28
CA VAL A 61 -26.10 25.81 -9.05
C VAL A 61 -25.80 24.97 -7.81
N ARG A 62 -26.37 23.76 -7.71
CA ARG A 62 -26.08 22.82 -6.60
C ARG A 62 -24.60 22.44 -6.49
N HIS A 63 -23.87 22.52 -7.60
CA HIS A 63 -22.45 22.20 -7.70
C HIS A 63 -21.55 23.42 -7.54
N ASN A 64 -22.06 24.58 -7.13
CA ASN A 64 -21.23 25.77 -6.96
C ASN A 64 -20.52 25.79 -5.59
N ALA A 65 -19.27 26.27 -5.55
CA ALA A 65 -18.50 26.40 -4.32
C ALA A 65 -19.20 27.19 -3.21
N ASN A 66 -19.97 28.22 -3.57
CA ASN A 66 -20.64 29.06 -2.58
C ASN A 66 -21.80 28.32 -1.89
N TYR A 67 -22.44 27.36 -2.58
CA TYR A 67 -23.40 26.44 -1.98
C TYR A 67 -22.71 25.49 -1.01
N ALA A 68 -21.61 24.87 -1.44
CA ALA A 68 -20.80 23.99 -0.59
C ALA A 68 -20.29 24.70 0.67
N ALA A 69 -19.76 25.92 0.54
CA ALA A 69 -19.29 26.74 1.66
C ALA A 69 -20.42 27.03 2.68
N CYS A 70 -21.66 27.19 2.21
CA CYS A 70 -22.79 27.35 3.12
C CYS A 70 -23.14 26.03 3.81
N HIS A 71 -23.20 24.93 3.06
CA HIS A 71 -23.47 23.61 3.64
C HIS A 71 -22.44 23.27 4.73
N MET A 72 -21.15 23.51 4.47
CA MET A 72 -20.07 23.35 5.46
C MET A 72 -20.31 24.14 6.75
N ARG A 73 -20.86 25.36 6.65
CA ARG A 73 -21.22 26.16 7.83
C ARG A 73 -22.41 25.56 8.59
N GLY A 74 -23.44 25.12 7.87
CA GLY A 74 -24.62 24.49 8.47
C GLY A 74 -24.31 23.16 9.16
N SER A 75 -23.41 22.36 8.59
CA SER A 75 -22.99 21.06 9.13
C SER A 75 -21.76 21.14 10.05
N PHE A 76 -21.31 22.34 10.45
CA PHE A 76 -20.04 22.52 11.13
C PHE A 76 -19.94 21.73 12.44
N ARG A 77 -20.97 21.77 13.30
CA ARG A 77 -20.97 21.03 14.57
C ARG A 77 -20.77 19.52 14.37
N ARG A 78 -21.53 18.93 13.44
CA ARG A 78 -21.43 17.50 13.13
C ARG A 78 -20.04 17.14 12.57
N MET A 79 -19.51 17.98 11.70
CA MET A 79 -18.17 17.84 11.16
C MET A 79 -17.11 17.92 12.27
N GLU A 80 -17.26 18.89 13.18
CA GLU A 80 -16.34 19.07 14.31
C GLU A 80 -16.36 17.87 15.25
N ASP A 81 -17.53 17.33 15.57
CA ASP A 81 -17.66 16.13 16.41
C ASP A 81 -16.93 14.92 15.78
N GLN A 82 -17.09 14.73 14.47
CA GLN A 82 -16.39 13.67 13.74
C GLN A 82 -14.89 13.91 13.64
N LEU A 83 -14.46 15.15 13.38
CA LEU A 83 -13.04 15.51 13.37
C LEU A 83 -12.41 15.21 14.72
N GLN A 84 -13.08 15.54 15.83
CA GLN A 84 -12.58 15.22 17.17
C GLN A 84 -12.53 13.72 17.44
N HIS A 85 -13.50 12.95 16.93
CA HIS A 85 -13.48 11.49 16.99
C HIS A 85 -12.26 10.92 16.25
N GLU A 86 -12.05 11.33 15.00
CA GLU A 86 -10.92 10.88 14.18
C GLU A 86 -9.56 11.31 14.75
N LEU A 87 -9.48 12.52 15.31
CA LEU A 87 -8.27 12.98 15.99
C LEU A 87 -7.89 12.10 17.17
N ARG A 88 -8.89 11.62 17.94
CA ARG A 88 -8.69 10.71 19.08
C ARG A 88 -8.38 9.29 18.61
N ALA A 89 -9.05 8.79 17.57
CA ALA A 89 -8.83 7.47 17.01
C ALA A 89 -7.40 7.32 16.46
N ASN A 90 -6.87 8.39 15.85
CA ASN A 90 -5.52 8.46 15.31
C ASN A 90 -4.51 9.08 16.29
N ALA A 91 -4.79 9.08 17.59
CA ALA A 91 -3.90 9.64 18.61
C ALA A 91 -2.69 8.71 18.86
N LEU A 92 -1.49 9.27 18.76
CA LEU A 92 -0.23 8.61 19.04
C LEU A 92 0.50 9.33 20.17
N THR A 93 0.94 8.56 21.17
CA THR A 93 1.72 9.09 22.30
C THR A 93 3.20 8.83 22.05
N ILE A 94 3.98 9.91 21.93
CA ILE A 94 5.44 9.85 21.75
C ILE A 94 6.07 10.71 22.85
N MET A 95 6.96 10.11 23.64
CA MET A 95 7.70 10.79 24.73
C MET A 95 6.79 11.59 25.69
N GLY A 96 5.66 11.00 26.10
CA GLY A 96 4.72 11.63 27.04
C GLY A 96 3.83 12.72 26.45
N LYS A 97 3.94 13.01 25.13
CA LYS A 97 3.02 13.90 24.42
C LYS A 97 2.07 13.08 23.55
N THR A 98 0.78 13.32 23.68
CA THR A 98 -0.25 12.69 22.84
C THR A 98 -0.74 13.70 21.81
N LYS A 99 -0.54 13.40 20.52
CA LYS A 99 -1.12 14.16 19.41
C LYS A 99 -1.62 13.19 18.33
N SER A 100 -2.48 13.67 17.45
CA SER A 100 -3.01 12.87 16.34
C SER A 100 -2.06 12.82 15.15
N THR A 101 -2.00 11.71 14.44
CA THR A 101 -1.32 11.61 13.13
C THR A 101 -2.22 12.04 11.96
N LEU A 102 -3.49 12.38 12.24
CA LEU A 102 -4.46 12.78 11.22
C LEU A 102 -4.09 14.12 10.57
N HIS A 103 -4.16 14.18 9.25
CA HIS A 103 -4.11 15.43 8.50
C HIS A 103 -5.51 16.04 8.38
N VAL A 104 -5.72 17.19 9.03
CA VAL A 104 -7.03 17.89 9.05
C VAL A 104 -7.53 18.20 7.63
N LYS A 105 -6.63 18.58 6.72
CA LYS A 105 -6.97 18.82 5.31
C LYS A 105 -7.52 17.59 4.60
N ASP A 106 -6.92 16.45 4.82
CA ASP A 106 -7.31 15.20 4.15
C ASP A 106 -8.66 14.75 4.68
N PHE A 107 -8.88 14.83 6.00
CA PHE A 107 -10.19 14.61 6.62
C PHE A 107 -11.26 15.52 6.01
N MET A 108 -10.99 16.83 5.91
CA MET A 108 -11.94 17.80 5.38
C MET A 108 -12.27 17.57 3.91
N THR A 109 -11.28 17.14 3.13
CA THR A 109 -11.46 16.82 1.71
C THR A 109 -12.34 15.59 1.54
N GLU A 110 -12.13 14.54 2.33
CA GLU A 110 -12.94 13.32 2.26
C GLU A 110 -14.36 13.55 2.80
N TYR A 111 -14.50 14.25 3.93
CA TYR A 111 -15.79 14.52 4.56
C TYR A 111 -16.74 15.33 3.65
N TYR A 112 -16.20 16.19 2.77
CA TYR A 112 -16.99 17.07 1.91
C TYR A 112 -17.00 16.69 0.42
N LYS A 113 -16.43 15.53 0.07
CA LYS A 113 -16.33 15.03 -1.30
C LYS A 113 -17.70 14.88 -2.00
N ASP A 114 -18.72 14.48 -1.28
CA ASP A 114 -20.06 14.23 -1.85
C ASP A 114 -20.95 15.48 -1.92
N ILE A 115 -20.52 16.62 -1.37
CA ILE A 115 -21.32 17.86 -1.38
C ILE A 115 -21.37 18.47 -2.79
N ARG A 116 -20.27 18.38 -3.54
CA ARG A 116 -20.12 19.04 -4.84
C ARG A 116 -19.42 18.11 -5.80
N ASN A 117 -19.93 18.05 -7.03
CA ASN A 117 -19.18 17.45 -8.12
C ASN A 117 -18.27 18.49 -8.79
N ASP A 118 -16.98 18.43 -8.48
CA ASP A 118 -15.96 19.32 -9.03
C ASP A 118 -15.88 19.29 -10.56
N ASN A 119 -16.22 18.18 -11.20
CA ASN A 119 -16.21 18.09 -12.67
C ASN A 119 -17.30 18.97 -13.30
N PHE A 120 -18.51 18.96 -12.73
CA PHE A 120 -19.58 19.86 -13.16
C PHE A 120 -19.21 21.33 -12.90
N ALA A 121 -18.62 21.61 -11.74
CA ALA A 121 -18.25 22.97 -11.38
C ALA A 121 -17.19 23.57 -12.31
N ARG A 122 -16.22 22.75 -12.74
CA ARG A 122 -15.14 23.14 -13.66
C ARG A 122 -15.62 23.40 -15.09
N VAL A 123 -16.65 22.69 -15.54
CA VAL A 123 -17.16 22.77 -16.91
C VAL A 123 -18.22 23.87 -17.09
N ALA A 124 -18.91 24.28 -16.02
CA ALA A 124 -19.97 25.31 -16.10
C ALA A 124 -19.55 26.63 -16.80
N PRO A 125 -18.37 27.23 -16.51
CA PRO A 125 -17.95 28.49 -17.14
C PRO A 125 -17.85 28.41 -18.67
N SER A 126 -17.57 27.24 -19.24
CA SER A 126 -17.46 27.05 -20.68
C SER A 126 -18.78 26.62 -21.32
N VAL A 127 -19.62 25.88 -20.59
CA VAL A 127 -20.92 25.41 -21.11
C VAL A 127 -21.91 26.55 -21.33
N PHE A 128 -22.05 27.52 -20.41
CA PHE A 128 -23.06 28.57 -20.57
C PHE A 128 -22.84 29.47 -21.80
N PRO A 129 -21.61 29.94 -22.10
CA PRO A 129 -21.36 30.68 -23.34
C PRO A 129 -21.60 29.81 -24.58
N MET A 130 -21.21 28.53 -24.56
CA MET A 130 -21.47 27.61 -25.67
C MET A 130 -22.97 27.40 -25.92
N LEU A 131 -23.76 27.24 -24.86
CA LEU A 131 -25.23 27.16 -24.96
C LEU A 131 -25.84 28.48 -25.48
N GLY A 132 -25.28 29.63 -25.10
CA GLY A 132 -25.70 30.93 -25.63
C GLY A 132 -25.43 31.09 -27.12
N ILE A 133 -24.24 30.69 -27.59
CA ILE A 133 -23.86 30.69 -29.01
C ILE A 133 -24.77 29.73 -29.80
N LEU A 134 -24.95 28.51 -29.30
CA LEU A 134 -25.85 27.52 -29.91
C LEU A 134 -27.28 28.06 -30.00
N GLY A 135 -27.77 28.65 -28.90
CA GLY A 135 -29.10 29.27 -28.86
C GLY A 135 -29.26 30.41 -29.85
N THR A 136 -28.20 31.20 -30.07
CA THR A 136 -28.20 32.29 -31.05
C THR A 136 -28.34 31.72 -32.47
N PHE A 137 -27.59 30.67 -32.82
CA PHE A 137 -27.73 30.02 -34.12
C PHE A 137 -29.10 29.40 -34.34
N ILE A 138 -29.67 28.75 -33.31
CA ILE A 138 -31.03 28.20 -33.39
C ILE A 138 -32.06 29.31 -33.58
N ALA A 139 -31.96 30.41 -32.85
CA ALA A 139 -32.87 31.55 -32.99
C ALA A 139 -32.78 32.15 -34.41
N ILE A 140 -31.58 32.43 -34.92
CA ILE A 140 -31.39 32.95 -36.28
C ILE A 140 -31.95 31.99 -37.33
N ALA A 141 -31.74 30.68 -37.18
CA ALA A 141 -32.25 29.68 -38.11
C ALA A 141 -33.78 29.64 -38.16
N ILE A 142 -34.45 29.87 -37.02
CA ILE A 142 -35.92 29.92 -36.95
C ILE A 142 -36.46 31.24 -37.50
N SER A 143 -35.76 32.36 -37.26
CA SER A 143 -36.19 33.69 -37.72
C SER A 143 -35.83 33.98 -39.20
N MET A 144 -35.22 33.02 -39.92
CA MET A 144 -34.90 33.16 -41.34
C MET A 144 -36.19 33.07 -42.19
N PRO A 145 -36.63 34.15 -42.85
CA PRO A 145 -37.81 34.13 -43.70
C PRO A 145 -37.54 33.42 -45.02
N ASP A 146 -38.59 32.95 -45.69
CA ASP A 146 -38.51 32.35 -47.02
C ASP A 146 -38.62 33.44 -48.09
N PHE A 147 -37.50 33.78 -48.73
CA PHE A 147 -37.40 34.90 -49.68
C PHE A 147 -38.04 34.62 -51.07
N THR A 148 -39.12 33.85 -51.13
CA THR A 148 -39.77 33.44 -52.40
C THR A 148 -40.80 34.46 -52.93
N VAL A 149 -40.86 35.66 -52.36
CA VAL A 149 -41.88 36.68 -52.70
C VAL A 149 -41.57 37.51 -53.94
N LYS A 150 -42.61 37.86 -54.70
CA LYS A 150 -42.54 38.58 -55.98
C LYS A 150 -42.73 40.10 -55.89
N ASP A 151 -43.19 40.61 -54.74
CA ASP A 151 -43.57 42.01 -54.55
C ASP A 151 -42.59 42.76 -53.61
N LEU A 152 -42.22 43.99 -53.99
CA LEU A 152 -41.19 44.80 -53.30
C LEU A 152 -41.58 45.20 -51.86
N GLU A 153 -42.87 45.43 -51.57
CA GLU A 153 -43.33 45.76 -50.21
C GLU A 153 -43.24 44.55 -49.25
N SER A 154 -43.49 43.34 -49.75
CA SER A 154 -43.39 42.12 -48.96
C SER A 154 -41.93 41.79 -48.61
N LEU A 155 -41.00 42.13 -49.51
CA LEU A 155 -39.57 41.97 -49.28
C LEU A 155 -39.05 42.86 -48.13
N ASP A 156 -39.49 44.12 -48.06
CA ASP A 156 -39.08 45.04 -46.99
C ASP A 156 -39.59 44.58 -45.61
N GLN A 157 -40.82 44.06 -45.57
CA GLN A 157 -41.39 43.46 -44.35
C GLN A 157 -40.61 42.22 -43.90
N GLU A 158 -40.22 41.32 -44.82
CA GLU A 158 -39.42 40.13 -44.50
C GLU A 158 -38.02 40.49 -44.01
N ILE A 159 -37.38 41.48 -44.62
CA ILE A 159 -36.06 41.99 -44.17
C ILE A 159 -36.18 42.59 -42.76
N SER A 160 -37.24 43.35 -42.48
CA SER A 160 -37.48 43.94 -41.16
C SER A 160 -37.69 42.86 -40.07
N ILE A 161 -38.43 41.80 -40.40
CA ILE A 161 -38.63 40.64 -39.52
C ILE A 161 -37.29 39.93 -39.26
N LEU A 162 -36.51 39.65 -40.31
CA LEU A 162 -35.20 39.01 -40.18
C LEU A 162 -34.25 39.85 -39.31
N LEU A 163 -34.17 41.16 -39.56
CA LEU A 163 -33.29 42.07 -38.81
C LEU A 163 -33.70 42.12 -37.32
N SER A 164 -35.00 42.13 -37.04
CA SER A 164 -35.55 42.05 -35.68
C SER A 164 -35.21 40.72 -35.01
N GLY A 165 -35.36 39.59 -35.71
CA GLY A 165 -35.06 38.26 -35.20
C GLY A 165 -33.59 38.06 -34.89
N ILE A 166 -32.70 38.51 -35.77
CA ILE A 166 -31.25 38.54 -35.53
C ILE A 166 -30.92 39.35 -34.26
N GLY A 167 -31.52 40.54 -34.11
CA GLY A 167 -31.31 41.39 -32.94
C GLY A 167 -31.66 40.69 -31.62
N THR A 168 -32.78 39.97 -31.60
CA THR A 168 -33.23 39.23 -30.42
C THR A 168 -32.41 37.96 -30.17
N ALA A 169 -31.93 37.29 -31.22
CA ALA A 169 -31.11 36.09 -31.11
C ALA A 169 -29.83 36.33 -30.29
N PHE A 170 -29.21 37.50 -30.41
CA PHE A 170 -28.02 37.88 -29.63
C PHE A 170 -28.25 37.90 -28.11
N TYR A 171 -29.50 38.05 -27.65
CA TYR A 171 -29.80 38.00 -26.21
C TYR A 171 -29.44 36.65 -25.58
N ALA A 172 -29.52 35.55 -26.35
CA ALA A 172 -29.12 34.23 -25.86
C ALA A 172 -27.60 34.15 -25.59
N SER A 173 -26.78 34.70 -26.50
CA SER A 173 -25.33 34.78 -26.30
C SER A 173 -24.94 35.68 -25.12
N ILE A 174 -25.54 36.87 -25.03
CA ILE A 174 -25.30 37.80 -23.91
C ILE A 174 -25.63 37.12 -22.59
N TYR A 175 -26.76 36.40 -22.54
CA TYR A 175 -27.18 35.68 -21.35
C TYR A 175 -26.21 34.56 -20.98
N GLY A 176 -25.78 33.72 -21.94
CA GLY A 176 -24.80 32.66 -21.70
C GLY A 176 -23.47 33.18 -21.14
N ILE A 177 -22.97 34.29 -21.66
CA ILE A 177 -21.76 34.95 -21.17
C ILE A 177 -21.98 35.50 -19.75
N ALA A 178 -23.11 36.19 -19.51
CA ALA A 178 -23.44 36.72 -18.18
C ALA A 178 -23.49 35.60 -17.13
N LEU A 179 -24.14 34.47 -17.44
CA LEU A 179 -24.18 33.29 -16.57
C LEU A 179 -22.78 32.75 -16.24
N SER A 180 -21.87 32.71 -17.21
CA SER A 180 -20.49 32.27 -16.99
C SER A 180 -19.73 33.20 -16.03
N LEU A 181 -19.90 34.51 -16.18
CA LEU A 181 -19.28 35.50 -15.30
C LEU A 181 -19.82 35.40 -13.87
N ILE A 182 -21.15 35.31 -13.74
CA ILE A 182 -21.84 35.13 -12.46
C ILE A 182 -21.34 33.84 -11.79
N TRP A 183 -21.35 32.73 -12.52
CA TRP A 183 -20.85 31.44 -12.05
C TRP A 183 -19.42 31.56 -11.52
N THR A 184 -18.52 32.11 -12.33
CA THR A 184 -17.10 32.23 -12.00
C THR A 184 -16.87 33.10 -10.76
N TYR A 185 -17.62 34.19 -10.62
CA TYR A 185 -17.56 35.06 -9.45
C TYR A 185 -17.93 34.30 -8.17
N PHE A 186 -19.08 33.61 -8.17
CA PHE A 186 -19.54 32.87 -6.99
C PHE A 186 -18.68 31.65 -6.69
N GLU A 187 -18.15 30.97 -7.71
CA GLU A 187 -17.22 29.86 -7.57
C GLU A 187 -15.93 30.29 -6.87
N LYS A 188 -15.28 31.38 -7.34
CA LYS A 188 -14.06 31.92 -6.71
C LYS A 188 -14.32 32.40 -5.28
N ARG A 189 -15.44 33.09 -5.07
CA ARG A 189 -15.84 33.59 -3.73
C ARG A 189 -16.13 32.44 -2.76
N GLY A 190 -16.74 31.36 -3.25
CA GLY A 190 -17.02 30.16 -2.45
C GLY A 190 -15.73 29.44 -2.05
N ASN A 191 -14.85 29.14 -3.02
CA ASN A 191 -13.58 28.47 -2.76
C ASN A 191 -12.72 29.26 -1.75
N SER A 192 -12.64 30.59 -1.89
CA SER A 192 -11.91 31.43 -0.93
C SER A 192 -12.47 31.33 0.51
N LYS A 193 -13.78 31.18 0.70
CA LYS A 193 -14.37 30.95 2.03
C LYS A 193 -14.03 29.56 2.57
N VAL A 194 -14.06 28.54 1.72
CA VAL A 194 -13.71 27.16 2.08
C VAL A 194 -12.25 27.08 2.50
N ASP A 195 -11.34 27.63 1.69
CA ASP A 195 -9.90 27.66 1.96
C ASP A 195 -9.59 28.39 3.27
N LYS A 196 -10.24 29.53 3.52
CA LYS A 196 -10.08 30.27 4.77
C LYS A 196 -10.56 29.45 5.97
N ASN A 197 -11.74 28.83 5.89
CA ASN A 197 -12.25 28.00 6.97
C ASN A 197 -11.35 26.79 7.25
N LEU A 198 -10.83 26.17 6.19
CA LEU A 198 -9.90 25.05 6.30
C LEU A 198 -8.60 25.50 6.98
N HIS A 199 -8.04 26.62 6.56
CA HIS A 199 -6.82 27.18 7.16
C HIS A 199 -7.02 27.53 8.64
N ASP A 200 -8.16 28.14 8.98
CA ASP A 200 -8.51 28.47 10.37
C ASP A 200 -8.63 27.17 11.21
N LEU A 201 -9.22 26.11 10.66
CA LEU A 201 -9.30 24.79 11.32
C LEU A 201 -7.92 24.16 11.51
N GLU A 202 -7.08 24.11 10.47
CA GLU A 202 -5.70 23.61 10.58
C GLU A 202 -4.95 24.34 11.71
N LYS A 203 -5.07 25.67 11.77
CA LYS A 203 -4.43 26.48 12.81
C LYS A 203 -4.96 26.19 14.22
N LEU A 204 -6.27 25.94 14.37
CA LEU A 204 -6.88 25.58 15.67
C LEU A 204 -6.44 24.20 16.16
N TYR A 205 -6.16 23.28 15.24
CA TYR A 205 -5.79 21.91 15.55
C TYR A 205 -4.28 21.64 15.43
N ASP A 206 -3.48 22.62 15.01
CA ASP A 206 -2.01 22.50 14.84
C ASP A 206 -1.29 21.97 16.09
N ALA A 207 -1.73 22.41 17.27
CA ALA A 207 -1.16 21.93 18.54
C ALA A 207 -1.54 20.47 18.88
N ARG A 208 -2.64 19.98 18.31
CA ARG A 208 -3.22 18.64 18.56
C ARG A 208 -2.80 17.59 17.52
N VAL A 209 -2.08 17.99 16.47
CA VAL A 209 -1.63 17.13 15.38
C VAL A 209 -0.11 17.08 15.33
N TRP A 210 0.45 15.90 15.06
CA TRP A 210 1.86 15.71 14.83
C TRP A 210 2.28 16.31 13.49
N LYS A 211 3.31 17.16 13.50
CA LYS A 211 3.93 17.61 12.24
C LYS A 211 4.82 16.50 11.71
N LYS A 212 4.88 16.34 10.39
CA LYS A 212 5.77 15.37 9.73
C LYS A 212 7.23 15.48 10.21
N ALA A 213 7.72 16.72 10.38
CA ALA A 213 9.06 16.98 10.91
C ALA A 213 9.23 16.55 12.38
N GLU A 214 8.18 16.67 13.21
CA GLU A 214 8.22 16.18 14.60
C GLU A 214 8.31 14.64 14.63
N LEU A 215 7.52 13.95 13.81
CA LEU A 215 7.55 12.49 13.71
C LEU A 215 8.93 11.97 13.27
N ILE A 216 9.48 12.55 12.21
CA ILE A 216 10.82 12.20 11.70
C ILE A 216 11.90 12.45 12.77
N LYS A 217 11.82 13.58 13.48
CA LYS A 217 12.75 13.87 14.58
C LYS A 217 12.66 12.83 15.70
N HIS A 218 11.46 12.40 16.06
CA HIS A 218 11.25 11.39 17.09
C HIS A 218 11.76 10.01 16.65
N GLU A 219 11.58 9.64 15.39
CA GLU A 219 12.12 8.43 14.80
C GLU A 219 13.65 8.39 14.89
N HIS A 220 14.33 9.47 14.47
CA HIS A 220 15.79 9.57 14.58
C HIS A 220 16.27 9.50 16.03
N MET A 221 15.61 10.20 16.95
CA MET A 221 15.97 10.16 18.37
C MET A 221 15.80 8.75 18.96
N GLN A 222 14.74 8.03 18.60
CA GLN A 222 14.54 6.66 19.06
C GLN A 222 15.60 5.71 18.49
N SER A 223 16.02 5.90 17.24
CA SER A 223 17.14 5.16 16.66
C SER A 223 18.44 5.41 17.43
N GLU A 224 18.77 6.68 17.72
CA GLU A 224 19.98 7.03 18.49
C GLU A 224 19.96 6.42 19.90
N LEU A 225 18.81 6.43 20.58
CA LEU A 225 18.66 5.80 21.90
C LEU A 225 18.86 4.29 21.83
N LYS A 226 18.29 3.63 20.81
CA LYS A 226 18.46 2.19 20.57
C LYS A 226 19.93 1.86 20.30
N ASP A 227 20.61 2.67 19.50
CA ASP A 227 22.03 2.49 19.22
C ASP A 227 22.87 2.64 20.49
N GLN A 228 22.56 3.62 21.35
CA GLN A 228 23.22 3.78 22.65
C GLN A 228 22.96 2.59 23.59
N GLU A 229 21.74 2.06 23.61
CA GLU A 229 21.38 0.89 24.42
C GLU A 229 22.11 -0.36 23.93
N ILE A 230 22.21 -0.57 22.61
CA ILE A 230 23.00 -1.65 22.00
C ILE A 230 24.47 -1.52 22.42
N VAL A 231 25.07 -0.34 22.29
CA VAL A 231 26.47 -0.10 22.68
C VAL A 231 26.68 -0.34 24.17
N LYS A 232 25.75 0.11 25.02
CA LYS A 232 25.82 -0.13 26.47
C LYS A 232 25.73 -1.61 26.79
N THR A 233 24.77 -2.32 26.21
CA THR A 233 24.57 -3.76 26.40
C THR A 233 25.79 -4.55 25.93
N LEU A 234 26.39 -4.16 24.80
CA LEU A 234 27.64 -4.74 24.30
C LEU A 234 28.77 -4.54 25.31
N LYS A 235 28.93 -3.33 25.86
CA LYS A 235 29.95 -3.03 26.87
C LYS A 235 29.76 -3.80 28.19
N GLU A 236 28.52 -4.00 28.61
CA GLU A 236 28.19 -4.77 29.82
C GLU A 236 28.40 -6.28 29.60
N THR A 237 28.06 -6.79 28.42
CA THR A 237 28.21 -8.21 28.06
C THR A 237 29.68 -8.58 27.86
N PHE A 238 30.43 -7.72 27.15
CA PHE A 238 31.87 -7.88 26.92
C PHE A 238 32.68 -7.08 27.95
N ASN A 239 32.30 -7.18 29.23
CA ASN A 239 33.02 -6.52 30.30
C ASN A 239 34.33 -7.27 30.64
N MET A 240 35.18 -6.64 31.47
CA MET A 240 36.46 -7.22 31.87
C MET A 240 36.32 -8.54 32.64
N ASP A 241 35.21 -8.75 33.35
CA ASP A 241 34.94 -10.00 34.07
C ASP A 241 34.62 -11.15 33.11
N PHE A 242 33.83 -10.92 32.06
CA PHE A 242 33.60 -11.89 30.99
C PHE A 242 34.92 -12.23 30.28
N ILE A 243 35.75 -11.23 29.96
CA ILE A 243 37.07 -11.47 29.36
C ILE A 243 37.98 -12.26 30.30
N ARG A 244 37.96 -11.96 31.60
CA ARG A 244 38.73 -12.67 32.61
C ARG A 244 38.27 -14.11 32.77
N GLU A 245 36.97 -14.35 32.94
CA GLU A 245 36.38 -15.69 33.04
C GLU A 245 36.67 -16.51 31.78
N LEU A 246 36.51 -15.92 30.59
CA LEU A 246 36.84 -16.58 29.32
C LEU A 246 38.32 -16.98 29.27
N ASN A 247 39.21 -16.11 29.71
CA ASN A 247 40.65 -16.39 29.75
C ASN A 247 40.99 -17.46 30.82
N GLU A 248 40.37 -17.41 31.99
CA GLU A 248 40.52 -18.41 33.05
C GLU A 248 40.02 -19.79 32.59
N GLN A 249 38.86 -19.88 31.94
CA GLN A 249 38.35 -21.12 31.36
C GLN A 249 39.23 -21.64 30.22
N TYR A 250 39.71 -20.76 29.35
CA TYR A 250 40.62 -21.12 28.28
C TYR A 250 41.92 -21.71 28.83
N LEU A 251 42.53 -21.06 29.82
CA LEU A 251 43.72 -21.55 30.50
C LEU A 251 43.46 -22.88 31.22
N LYS A 252 42.35 -23.02 31.93
CA LYS A 252 41.97 -24.27 32.61
C LYS A 252 41.80 -25.44 31.64
N ASN A 253 41.09 -25.22 30.53
CA ASN A 253 40.92 -26.23 29.49
C ASN A 253 42.26 -26.59 28.85
N PHE A 254 43.09 -25.59 28.56
CA PHE A 254 44.44 -25.80 28.02
C PHE A 254 45.32 -26.63 28.98
N THR A 255 45.32 -26.32 30.28
CA THR A 255 46.06 -27.10 31.29
C THR A 255 45.52 -28.53 31.39
N THR A 256 44.21 -28.73 31.31
CA THR A 256 43.58 -30.07 31.34
C THR A 256 44.05 -30.90 30.15
N ILE A 257 43.96 -30.36 28.93
CA ILE A 257 44.44 -31.01 27.70
C ILE A 257 45.93 -31.33 27.80
N MET A 258 46.75 -30.40 28.29
CA MET A 258 48.20 -30.60 28.40
C MET A 258 48.54 -31.74 29.39
N ASN A 259 47.82 -31.81 30.52
CA ASN A 259 48.00 -32.88 31.49
C ASN A 259 47.57 -34.25 30.96
N GLU A 260 46.39 -34.34 30.33
CA GLU A 260 45.91 -35.58 29.71
C GLU A 260 46.85 -36.06 28.60
N THR A 261 47.36 -35.11 27.80
CA THR A 261 48.33 -35.39 26.75
C THR A 261 49.65 -35.91 27.35
N SER A 262 50.16 -35.25 28.39
CA SER A 262 51.40 -35.66 29.07
C SER A 262 51.26 -37.05 29.70
N GLN A 263 50.12 -37.34 30.32
CA GLN A 263 49.82 -38.66 30.86
C GLN A 263 49.78 -39.73 29.76
N SER A 264 49.08 -39.45 28.66
CA SER A 264 49.02 -40.36 27.51
C SER A 264 50.41 -40.64 26.92
N PHE A 265 51.29 -39.62 26.86
CA PHE A 265 52.68 -39.79 26.44
C PHE A 265 53.49 -40.67 27.40
N ASN A 266 53.30 -40.55 28.71
CA ASN A 266 53.96 -41.40 29.68
C ASN A 266 53.51 -42.86 29.55
N GLU A 267 52.20 -43.10 29.40
CA GLU A 267 51.64 -44.44 29.18
C GLU A 267 52.18 -45.08 27.89
N LEU A 268 52.23 -44.32 26.79
CA LEU A 268 52.78 -44.78 25.52
C LEU A 268 54.27 -45.11 25.63
N THR A 269 55.04 -44.27 26.33
CA THR A 269 56.47 -44.51 26.58
C THR A 269 56.67 -45.82 27.36
N GLN A 270 55.83 -46.08 28.36
CA GLN A 270 55.91 -47.30 29.17
C GLN A 270 55.50 -48.55 28.38
N GLN A 271 54.46 -48.46 27.55
CA GLN A 271 54.08 -49.55 26.63
C GLN A 271 55.20 -49.86 25.63
N MET A 272 55.83 -48.84 25.04
CA MET A 272 56.97 -49.03 24.15
C MET A 272 58.15 -49.70 24.85
N HIS A 273 58.43 -49.33 26.10
CA HIS A 273 59.47 -49.98 26.89
C HIS A 273 59.18 -51.46 27.10
N ASN A 274 57.96 -51.81 27.51
CA ASN A 274 57.56 -53.21 27.72
C ASN A 274 57.64 -54.04 26.43
N ALA A 275 57.14 -53.51 25.31
CA ALA A 275 57.23 -54.17 24.01
C ALA A 275 58.69 -54.40 23.58
N SER A 276 59.59 -53.46 23.86
CA SER A 276 61.01 -53.61 23.58
C SER A 276 61.66 -54.73 24.41
N VAL A 277 61.28 -54.86 25.69
CA VAL A 277 61.74 -55.95 26.56
C VAL A 277 61.25 -57.32 26.05
N GLU A 278 59.98 -57.41 25.65
CA GLU A 278 59.37 -58.64 25.14
C GLU A 278 59.97 -59.09 23.80
N LEU A 279 60.23 -58.13 22.90
CA LEU A 279 60.94 -58.39 21.64
C LEU A 279 62.35 -58.94 21.90
N ARG A 280 63.08 -58.36 22.86
CA ARG A 280 64.41 -58.83 23.22
C ARG A 280 64.38 -60.26 23.78
N THR A 281 63.40 -60.58 24.63
CA THR A 281 63.23 -61.94 25.16
C THR A 281 62.83 -62.95 24.08
N THR A 282 62.05 -62.53 23.09
CA THR A 282 61.70 -63.37 21.94
C THR A 282 62.92 -63.64 21.07
N LEU A 283 63.75 -62.62 20.83
CA LEU A 283 65.00 -62.74 20.09
C LEU A 283 65.95 -63.75 20.76
N ASP A 284 66.09 -63.68 22.10
CA ASP A 284 66.92 -64.61 22.88
C ASP A 284 66.39 -66.06 22.79
N LYS A 285 65.07 -66.27 22.86
CA LYS A 285 64.45 -67.61 22.72
C LYS A 285 64.62 -68.24 21.34
N VAL A 286 64.68 -67.41 20.28
CA VAL A 286 64.93 -67.87 18.90
C VAL A 286 66.40 -68.26 18.72
N GLN A 287 67.31 -67.55 19.40
CA GLN A 287 68.74 -67.82 19.34
C GLN A 287 69.15 -69.13 20.06
N ASP A 288 68.34 -69.60 21.02
CA ASP A 288 68.66 -70.75 21.89
C ASP A 288 68.16 -72.13 21.39
N ARG A 289 67.43 -72.23 20.26
CA ARG A 289 66.90 -73.51 19.72
C ARG A 289 67.54 -73.94 18.38
N ARG A 290 68.39 -74.97 18.48
CA ARG A 290 69.26 -75.66 17.50
C ARG A 290 68.58 -76.60 16.48
N GLU A 291 69.36 -77.06 15.49
CA GLU A 291 69.17 -78.27 14.67
C GLU A 291 68.69 -79.52 15.45
N SER A 292 67.65 -80.19 14.92
CA SER A 292 67.58 -81.65 14.61
C SER A 292 66.29 -82.39 15.01
N VAL A 293 65.59 -82.85 13.96
CA VAL A 293 64.86 -84.13 13.80
C VAL A 293 63.71 -84.46 14.77
N ASN A 294 62.65 -83.67 14.66
CA ASN A 294 61.24 -84.12 14.64
C ASN A 294 60.34 -83.17 13.83
N ALA A 295 60.93 -82.11 13.27
CA ALA A 295 60.23 -81.02 12.59
C ALA A 295 59.48 -81.48 11.33
N VAL A 296 60.01 -82.40 10.53
CA VAL A 296 59.37 -82.74 9.24
C VAL A 296 58.02 -83.43 9.42
N SER A 297 57.86 -84.31 10.43
CA SER A 297 56.57 -84.98 10.70
C SER A 297 55.54 -84.00 11.26
N THR A 298 55.95 -83.17 12.23
CA THR A 298 55.08 -82.13 12.82
C THR A 298 54.74 -81.05 11.81
N ILE A 299 55.66 -80.70 10.90
CA ILE A 299 55.42 -79.78 9.79
C ILE A 299 54.40 -80.37 8.83
N LYS A 300 54.43 -81.68 8.55
CA LYS A 300 53.45 -82.33 7.68
C LYS A 300 52.04 -82.29 8.28
N GLU A 301 51.89 -82.65 9.55
CA GLU A 301 50.60 -82.56 10.28
C GLU A 301 50.10 -81.10 10.36
N ASN A 302 51.00 -80.16 10.63
CA ASN A 302 50.66 -78.73 10.66
C ASN A 302 50.28 -78.18 9.28
N ILE A 303 50.90 -78.66 8.20
CA ILE A 303 50.55 -78.26 6.83
C ILE A 303 49.19 -78.82 6.43
N GLU A 304 48.87 -80.06 6.83
CA GLU A 304 47.55 -80.65 6.62
C GLU A 304 46.46 -79.88 7.39
N GLY A 305 46.70 -79.57 8.68
CA GLY A 305 45.81 -78.73 9.48
C GLY A 305 45.71 -77.28 9.00
N PHE A 306 46.80 -76.71 8.49
CA PHE A 306 46.81 -75.37 7.89
C PHE A 306 46.01 -75.33 6.59
N ASN A 307 46.09 -76.37 5.76
CA ASN A 307 45.35 -76.44 4.50
C ASN A 307 43.84 -76.64 4.74
N GLU A 308 43.46 -77.39 5.78
CA GLU A 308 42.07 -77.49 6.22
C GLU A 308 41.54 -76.15 6.74
N ASN A 309 42.33 -75.45 7.56
CA ASN A 309 41.99 -74.11 8.06
C ASN A 309 41.93 -73.06 6.93
N ALA A 310 42.81 -73.13 5.94
CA ALA A 310 42.78 -72.25 4.77
C ALA A 310 41.51 -72.48 3.93
N ARG A 311 41.07 -73.74 3.75
CA ARG A 311 39.79 -74.05 3.10
C ARG A 311 38.58 -73.58 3.92
N ASN A 312 38.64 -73.69 5.25
CA ASN A 312 37.61 -73.15 6.13
C ASN A 312 37.55 -71.61 6.09
N LEU A 313 38.71 -70.95 6.05
CA LEU A 313 38.82 -69.50 5.88
C LEU A 313 38.29 -69.06 4.51
N GLN A 314 38.62 -69.79 3.44
CA GLN A 314 38.10 -69.52 2.09
C GLN A 314 36.57 -69.63 2.06
N ARG A 315 35.99 -70.69 2.64
CA ARG A 315 34.53 -70.83 2.77
C ARG A 315 33.90 -69.72 3.65
N THR A 316 34.64 -69.22 4.62
CA THR A 316 34.19 -68.10 5.48
C THR A 316 34.26 -66.77 4.72
N LEU A 317 35.28 -66.57 3.88
CA LEU A 317 35.42 -65.41 3.01
C LEU A 317 34.35 -65.40 1.92
N GLU A 318 34.04 -66.55 1.30
CA GLU A 318 32.92 -66.67 0.34
C GLU A 318 31.56 -66.38 1.00
N ARG A 319 31.36 -66.83 2.25
CA ARG A 319 30.15 -66.46 3.02
C ARG A 319 30.13 -65.00 3.43
N PHE A 320 31.28 -64.43 3.76
CA PHE A 320 31.42 -63.01 4.09
C PHE A 320 31.08 -62.15 2.88
N ASP A 321 31.60 -62.50 1.70
CA ASP A 321 31.31 -61.86 0.43
C ASP A 321 29.79 -61.86 0.14
N GLY A 322 29.13 -63.02 0.22
CA GLY A 322 27.68 -63.10 0.05
C GLY A 322 26.87 -62.37 1.14
N THR A 323 27.40 -62.23 2.35
CA THR A 323 26.75 -61.46 3.44
C THR A 323 26.89 -59.96 3.21
N VAL A 324 28.05 -59.51 2.72
CA VAL A 324 28.30 -58.12 2.35
C VAL A 324 27.42 -57.71 1.18
N ASP A 325 27.29 -58.56 0.15
CA ASP A 325 26.43 -58.30 -1.03
C ASP A 325 24.96 -58.16 -0.62
N HIS A 326 24.43 -59.08 0.20
CA HIS A 326 23.07 -58.98 0.73
C HIS A 326 22.87 -57.75 1.66
N THR A 327 23.91 -57.30 2.36
CA THR A 327 23.83 -56.10 3.19
C THR A 327 23.77 -54.84 2.33
N PHE A 328 24.54 -54.79 1.24
CA PHE A 328 24.47 -53.69 0.28
C PHE A 328 23.14 -53.62 -0.46
N ASP A 329 22.62 -54.76 -0.94
CA ASP A 329 21.28 -54.82 -1.57
C ASP A 329 20.17 -54.36 -0.61
N LYS A 330 20.26 -54.74 0.68
CA LYS A 330 19.30 -54.31 1.70
C LYS A 330 19.41 -52.81 1.98
N ILE A 331 20.62 -52.27 2.07
CA ILE A 331 20.85 -50.83 2.24
C ILE A 331 20.29 -50.06 1.04
N ASP A 332 20.54 -50.52 -0.19
CA ASP A 332 20.04 -49.86 -1.41
C ASP A 332 18.51 -49.87 -1.47
N GLY A 333 17.88 -50.99 -1.07
CA GLY A 333 16.43 -51.08 -0.93
C GLY A 333 15.84 -50.14 0.14
N GLU A 334 16.47 -50.05 1.32
CA GLU A 334 16.02 -49.15 2.39
C GLU A 334 16.23 -47.67 2.02
N VAL A 335 17.36 -47.33 1.38
CA VAL A 335 17.62 -45.97 0.87
C VAL A 335 16.65 -45.59 -0.24
N GLY A 336 16.34 -46.52 -1.16
CA GLY A 336 15.32 -46.32 -2.20
C GLY A 336 13.94 -46.01 -1.62
N GLN A 337 13.52 -46.73 -0.58
CA GLN A 337 12.25 -46.45 0.12
C GLN A 337 12.24 -45.07 0.79
N ILE A 338 13.36 -44.64 1.37
CA ILE A 338 13.49 -43.31 1.98
C ILE A 338 13.36 -42.21 0.92
N VAL A 339 13.97 -42.39 -0.25
CA VAL A 339 13.88 -41.42 -1.37
C VAL A 339 12.45 -41.33 -1.91
N ASP A 340 11.75 -42.46 -2.07
CA ASP A 340 10.35 -42.49 -2.52
C ASP A 340 9.40 -41.82 -1.51
N GLN A 341 9.62 -42.04 -0.21
CA GLN A 341 8.86 -41.35 0.85
C GLN A 341 9.12 -39.85 0.84
N LEU A 342 10.36 -39.40 0.65
CA LEU A 342 10.71 -37.98 0.51
C LEU A 342 10.07 -37.35 -0.74
N GLY A 343 10.06 -38.06 -1.86
CA GLY A 343 9.38 -37.62 -3.08
C GLY A 343 7.85 -37.48 -2.89
N SER A 344 7.24 -38.44 -2.22
CA SER A 344 5.82 -38.42 -1.86
C SER A 344 5.49 -37.27 -0.92
N PHE A 345 6.36 -37.00 0.06
CA PHE A 345 6.21 -35.89 1.00
C PHE A 345 6.35 -34.53 0.30
N ALA A 346 7.32 -34.38 -0.62
CA ALA A 346 7.49 -33.17 -1.42
C ALA A 346 6.28 -32.91 -2.33
N LYS A 347 5.71 -33.97 -2.93
CA LYS A 347 4.49 -33.88 -3.73
C LYS A 347 3.28 -33.44 -2.89
N LEU A 348 3.09 -34.03 -1.70
CA LEU A 348 2.03 -33.64 -0.77
C LEU A 348 2.15 -32.17 -0.34
N LEU A 349 3.37 -31.69 -0.06
CA LEU A 349 3.61 -30.28 0.25
C LEU A 349 3.30 -29.35 -0.93
N SER A 350 3.64 -29.77 -2.15
CA SER A 350 3.33 -29.00 -3.37
C SER A 350 1.82 -28.93 -3.62
N GLU A 351 1.12 -30.05 -3.49
CA GLU A 351 -0.33 -30.13 -3.64
C GLU A 351 -1.06 -29.31 -2.55
N GLN A 352 -0.60 -29.38 -1.28
CA GLN A 352 -1.11 -28.52 -0.22
C GLN A 352 -0.91 -27.03 -0.55
N ASN A 353 0.28 -26.64 -1.00
CA ASN A 353 0.54 -25.25 -1.36
C ASN A 353 -0.34 -24.77 -2.51
N GLN A 354 -0.58 -25.61 -3.53
CA GLN A 354 -1.51 -25.27 -4.62
C GLN A 354 -2.96 -25.17 -4.15
N LEU A 355 -3.40 -26.04 -3.24
CA LEU A 355 -4.74 -25.97 -2.63
C LEU A 355 -4.92 -24.71 -1.78
N ILE A 356 -3.90 -24.31 -1.02
CA ILE A 356 -3.90 -23.06 -0.26
C ILE A 356 -4.02 -21.86 -1.21
N LEU A 357 -3.24 -21.85 -2.31
CA LEU A 357 -3.31 -20.80 -3.32
C LEU A 357 -4.69 -20.75 -4.01
N LYS A 358 -5.24 -21.89 -4.41
CA LYS A 358 -6.60 -21.95 -4.99
C LYS A 358 -7.69 -21.54 -4.02
N ASN A 359 -7.60 -21.91 -2.74
CA ASN A 359 -8.57 -21.47 -1.74
C ASN A 359 -8.46 -19.97 -1.46
N LEU A 360 -7.25 -19.39 -1.50
CA LEU A 360 -7.04 -17.95 -1.45
C LEU A 360 -7.70 -17.25 -2.65
N ASP A 361 -7.53 -17.80 -3.86
CA ASP A 361 -8.15 -17.26 -5.07
C ASP A 361 -9.69 -17.40 -5.06
N ALA A 362 -10.23 -18.53 -4.59
CA ALA A 362 -11.67 -18.74 -4.47
C ALA A 362 -12.34 -17.84 -3.40
N ILE A 363 -11.64 -17.55 -2.30
CA ILE A 363 -12.09 -16.54 -1.31
C ILE A 363 -12.14 -15.15 -1.93
N ASN A 364 -11.21 -14.85 -2.84
CA ASN A 364 -11.17 -13.57 -3.55
C ASN A 364 -12.24 -13.46 -4.64
N GLU A 365 -12.60 -14.54 -5.34
CA GLU A 365 -13.65 -14.53 -6.38
C GLU A 365 -15.08 -14.59 -5.81
N GLY A 366 -15.30 -15.18 -4.63
CA GLY A 366 -16.61 -15.17 -3.94
C GLY A 366 -17.03 -13.81 -3.35
N ARG A 367 -16.19 -12.78 -3.47
CA ARG A 367 -16.47 -11.38 -3.07
C ARG A 367 -16.55 -10.44 -4.28
N LYS A 368 -17.14 -10.89 -5.37
CA LYS A 368 -17.73 -10.02 -6.39
C LYS A 368 -19.24 -10.20 -6.45
#